data_AF-A0A6L7TKB2-F1
#
_entry.id   AF-A0A6L7TKB2-F1
#
_cell.length_a   1.000
_cell.length_b   1.000
_cell.length_c   1.000
_cell.angle_alpha   90.00
_cell.angle_beta   90.00
_cell.angle_gamma   90.00
#
_symmetry.space_group_name_H-M   'P 1'
#
loop_
_entity.id
_entity.type
_entity.pdbx_description
1 polymer ?
#
loop_
_entity_poly.entity_id
_entity_poly.type
_entity_poly.pdbx_seq_one_letter_code
_entity_poly.pdbx_strand_id
1 'polypeptide(L)'
;MDFTESVKTCLQKYIDFNGRASRSEYWWFVLLTILLSFIPVIGWILRLVLLLPSLAVQVRRLHDMERSAWWLLLLVPPITVIGVFVLLIMSIFPGTPGYNRYGPSPRQPQQGMGGYGYYQNPGDPYSPPPSTGSYTESPYDASLPDSLMEPDPSGRQFCTQCGIQLQPEARFCTVCGTAVSS
;
A
#
# COMPACT_ATOMS: atom_id res chain seq x y z
N MET A 1 -9.10 -10.17 -0.25
CA MET A 1 -9.70 -9.64 -1.48
C MET A 1 -10.35 -10.76 -2.25
N ASP A 2 -11.66 -10.71 -2.32
CA ASP A 2 -12.47 -11.65 -3.10
C ASP A 2 -12.52 -11.23 -4.58
N PHE A 3 -13.04 -12.12 -5.43
CA PHE A 3 -13.17 -11.86 -6.87
C PHE A 3 -13.98 -10.58 -7.16
N THR A 4 -15.19 -10.47 -6.60
CA THR A 4 -16.08 -9.32 -6.84
C THR A 4 -15.47 -8.01 -6.35
N GLU A 5 -14.78 -8.05 -5.21
CA GLU A 5 -14.08 -6.89 -4.66
C GLU A 5 -12.94 -6.43 -5.58
N SER A 6 -12.19 -7.38 -6.14
CA SER A 6 -11.10 -7.11 -7.07
C SER A 6 -11.61 -6.45 -8.36
N VAL A 7 -12.67 -7.01 -8.96
CA VAL A 7 -13.29 -6.44 -10.16
C VAL A 7 -13.84 -5.05 -9.90
N LYS A 8 -14.57 -4.86 -8.78
CA LYS A 8 -15.10 -3.56 -8.38
C LYS A 8 -13.97 -2.54 -8.19
N THR A 9 -12.88 -2.93 -7.52
CA THR A 9 -11.72 -2.05 -7.29
C THR A 9 -11.08 -1.62 -8.60
N CYS A 10 -10.85 -2.55 -9.54
CA CYS A 10 -10.27 -2.22 -10.84
C CYS A 10 -11.17 -1.30 -11.68
N LEU A 11 -12.49 -1.51 -11.64
CA LEU A 11 -13.44 -0.66 -12.36
C LEU A 11 -13.63 0.71 -11.70
N GLN A 12 -13.51 0.81 -10.37
CA GLN A 12 -13.51 2.10 -9.67
C GLN A 12 -12.22 2.88 -9.93
N LYS A 13 -11.09 2.18 -10.03
CA LYS A 13 -9.77 2.73 -10.37
C LYS A 13 -9.47 2.63 -11.88
N TYR A 14 -10.47 2.98 -12.69
CA TYR A 14 -10.47 2.73 -14.13
C TYR A 14 -9.27 3.34 -14.87
N ILE A 15 -8.95 4.60 -14.54
CA ILE A 15 -7.83 5.38 -15.08
C ILE A 15 -6.92 5.91 -13.96
N ASP A 16 -6.96 5.27 -12.80
CA ASP A 16 -6.07 5.63 -11.70
C ASP A 16 -4.78 4.80 -11.78
N PHE A 17 -3.72 5.47 -12.23
CA PHE A 17 -2.37 4.90 -12.35
C PHE A 17 -1.55 5.08 -11.06
N ASN A 18 -2.08 5.78 -10.07
CA ASN A 18 -1.38 6.02 -8.82
C ASN A 18 -1.65 4.90 -7.81
N GLY A 19 -0.73 4.74 -6.86
CA GLY A 19 -0.87 3.73 -5.83
C GLY A 19 -0.38 2.34 -6.26
N ARG A 20 -0.83 1.35 -5.49
CA ARG A 20 -0.37 -0.04 -5.55
C ARG A 20 -1.53 -0.99 -5.68
N ALA A 21 -1.31 -2.10 -6.36
CA ALA A 21 -2.30 -3.18 -6.53
C ALA A 21 -1.82 -4.47 -5.87
N SER A 22 -2.71 -5.11 -5.11
CA SER A 22 -2.41 -6.41 -4.51
C SER A 22 -2.29 -7.50 -5.57
N ARG A 23 -1.64 -8.62 -5.24
CA ARG A 23 -1.55 -9.78 -6.15
C ARG A 23 -2.93 -10.33 -6.50
N SER A 24 -3.80 -10.46 -5.50
CA SER A 24 -5.18 -10.92 -5.69
C SER A 24 -5.99 -9.98 -6.58
N GLU A 25 -5.84 -8.66 -6.41
CA GLU A 25 -6.53 -7.67 -7.25
C GLU A 25 -6.13 -7.82 -8.73
N TYR A 26 -4.82 -7.93 -8.98
CA TYR A 26 -4.28 -8.11 -10.32
C TYR A 26 -4.71 -9.44 -10.94
N TRP A 27 -4.50 -10.57 -10.27
CA TRP A 27 -4.75 -11.89 -10.85
C TRP A 27 -6.23 -12.19 -11.08
N TRP A 28 -7.13 -11.73 -10.19
CA TRP A 28 -8.56 -11.86 -10.44
C TRP A 28 -9.02 -11.05 -11.64
N PHE A 29 -8.48 -9.84 -11.81
CA PHE A 29 -8.81 -9.01 -12.97
C PHE A 29 -8.23 -9.59 -14.26
N VAL A 30 -7.00 -10.11 -14.24
CA VAL A 30 -6.40 -10.81 -15.40
C VAL A 30 -7.20 -12.06 -15.76
N LEU A 31 -7.65 -12.83 -14.78
CA LEU A 31 -8.50 -14.00 -15.04
C LEU A 31 -9.81 -13.59 -15.72
N LEU A 32 -10.47 -12.54 -15.21
CA LEU A 32 -11.68 -12.00 -15.84
C LEU A 32 -11.41 -11.57 -17.30
N THR A 33 -10.37 -10.80 -17.55
CA THR A 33 -10.07 -10.30 -18.90
C THR A 33 -9.75 -11.44 -19.87
N ILE A 34 -9.04 -12.49 -19.41
CA ILE A 34 -8.79 -13.71 -20.19
C ILE A 34 -10.10 -14.43 -20.51
N LEU A 35 -11.00 -14.64 -19.53
CA LEU A 35 -12.27 -15.32 -19.78
C LEU A 35 -13.15 -14.56 -20.76
N LEU A 36 -13.28 -13.24 -20.60
CA LEU A 36 -14.05 -12.40 -21.52
C LEU A 36 -13.45 -12.39 -22.93
N SER A 37 -12.14 -12.63 -23.06
CA SER A 37 -11.42 -12.67 -24.33
C SER A 37 -11.83 -13.82 -25.25
N PHE A 38 -12.44 -14.89 -24.71
CA PHE A 38 -12.89 -16.05 -25.47
C PHE A 38 -14.29 -15.87 -26.09
N ILE A 39 -15.03 -14.83 -25.70
CA ILE A 39 -16.35 -14.56 -26.26
C ILE A 39 -16.18 -13.99 -27.68
N PRO A 40 -16.70 -14.65 -28.73
CA PRO A 40 -16.53 -14.17 -30.10
C PRO A 40 -17.26 -12.83 -30.29
N VAL A 41 -16.69 -11.95 -31.11
CA VAL A 41 -17.19 -10.59 -31.42
C VAL A 41 -17.25 -9.64 -30.22
N ILE A 42 -18.00 -9.98 -29.16
CA ILE A 42 -18.12 -9.21 -27.92
C ILE A 42 -16.79 -9.12 -27.19
N GLY A 43 -15.99 -10.20 -27.18
CA GLY A 43 -14.68 -10.20 -26.53
C GLY A 43 -13.72 -9.16 -27.12
N TRP A 44 -13.81 -8.86 -28.41
CA TRP A 44 -13.01 -7.79 -29.03
C TRP A 44 -13.39 -6.42 -28.49
N ILE A 45 -14.68 -6.14 -28.34
CA ILE A 45 -15.19 -4.90 -27.77
C ILE A 45 -14.77 -4.79 -26.30
N LEU A 46 -14.94 -5.87 -25.53
CA LEU A 46 -14.57 -5.91 -24.12
C LEU A 46 -13.07 -5.71 -23.90
N ARG A 47 -12.19 -6.22 -24.78
CA ARG A 47 -10.74 -5.96 -24.72
C ARG A 47 -10.42 -4.48 -24.87
N LEU A 48 -11.15 -3.76 -25.73
CA LEU A 48 -10.95 -2.31 -25.91
C LEU A 48 -11.46 -1.53 -24.70
N VAL A 49 -12.65 -1.85 -24.19
CA VAL A 49 -13.21 -1.21 -23.00
C VAL A 49 -12.31 -1.46 -21.79
N LEU A 50 -11.90 -2.71 -21.56
CA LEU A 50 -11.09 -3.08 -20.40
C LEU A 50 -9.59 -2.78 -20.58
N LEU A 51 -9.18 -2.20 -21.71
CA LEU A 51 -7.76 -1.90 -21.97
C LEU A 51 -7.20 -0.93 -20.92
N LEU A 52 -7.89 0.18 -20.69
CA LEU A 52 -7.45 1.20 -19.74
C LEU A 52 -7.35 0.68 -18.30
N PRO A 53 -8.37 0.01 -17.73
CA PRO A 53 -8.23 -0.56 -16.38
C PRO A 53 -7.19 -1.68 -16.32
N SER A 54 -6.97 -2.44 -17.41
CA SER A 54 -5.89 -3.44 -17.48
C SER A 54 -4.49 -2.80 -17.41
N LEU A 55 -4.29 -1.69 -18.11
CA LEU A 55 -3.05 -0.92 -18.03
C LEU A 55 -2.90 -0.28 -16.65
N ALA A 56 -3.96 0.30 -16.09
CA ALA A 56 -3.95 0.93 -14.77
C ALA A 56 -3.56 -0.06 -13.68
N VAL A 57 -4.18 -1.25 -13.63
CA VAL A 57 -3.82 -2.27 -12.63
C VAL A 57 -2.40 -2.82 -12.85
N GLN A 58 -1.93 -2.91 -14.10
CA GLN A 58 -0.56 -3.34 -14.39
C GLN A 58 0.48 -2.30 -13.94
N VAL A 59 0.20 -1.01 -14.11
CA VAL A 59 1.02 0.08 -13.55
C VAL A 59 1.07 -0.01 -12.03
N ARG A 60 -0.09 -0.10 -11.37
CA ARG A 60 -0.19 -0.23 -9.91
C ARG A 60 0.48 -1.51 -9.39
N ARG A 61 0.50 -2.58 -10.20
CA ARG A 61 1.23 -3.82 -9.89
C ARG A 61 2.74 -3.63 -9.98
N LEU A 62 3.23 -2.90 -10.99
CA LEU A 62 4.66 -2.53 -11.12
C LEU A 62 5.10 -1.63 -9.97
N HIS A 63 4.26 -0.67 -9.59
CA HIS A 63 4.47 0.21 -8.43
C HIS A 63 4.56 -0.58 -7.12
N ASP A 64 3.78 -1.67 -6.97
CA ASP A 64 3.88 -2.55 -5.80
C ASP A 64 5.28 -3.17 -5.63
N MET A 65 6.06 -3.27 -6.70
CA MET A 65 7.44 -3.80 -6.72
C MET A 65 8.51 -2.70 -6.82
N GLU A 66 8.16 -1.45 -6.50
CA GLU A 66 9.07 -0.31 -6.61
C GLU A 66 9.60 -0.03 -8.03
N ARG A 67 8.91 -0.53 -9.06
CA ARG A 67 9.26 -0.32 -10.47
C ARG A 67 8.41 0.78 -11.09
N SER A 68 8.96 1.50 -12.05
CA SER A 68 8.23 2.54 -12.78
C SER A 68 7.29 1.96 -13.83
N ALA A 69 6.26 2.72 -14.20
CA ALA A 69 5.34 2.38 -15.28
C ALA A 69 6.03 2.16 -16.64
N TRP A 70 7.23 2.73 -16.83
CA TRP A 70 8.04 2.57 -18.05
C TRP A 70 8.36 1.12 -18.41
N TRP A 71 8.33 0.20 -17.45
CA TRP A 71 8.46 -1.24 -17.72
C TRP A 71 7.37 -1.78 -18.66
N LEU A 72 6.22 -1.09 -18.78
CA LEU A 72 5.18 -1.41 -19.77
C LEU A 72 5.64 -1.24 -21.22
N LEU A 73 6.68 -0.46 -21.50
CA LEU A 73 7.22 -0.35 -22.87
C LEU A 73 7.70 -1.70 -23.41
N LEU A 74 7.98 -2.66 -22.53
CA LEU A 74 8.28 -4.04 -22.95
C LEU A 74 7.12 -4.71 -23.68
N LEU A 75 5.88 -4.22 -23.55
CA LEU A 75 4.73 -4.71 -24.32
C LEU A 75 4.71 -4.17 -25.77
N VAL A 76 5.57 -3.23 -26.12
CA VAL A 76 5.61 -2.64 -27.47
C VAL A 76 6.29 -3.60 -28.46
N PRO A 77 5.72 -3.84 -29.65
CA PRO A 77 6.37 -4.66 -30.68
C PRO A 77 7.72 -4.08 -31.11
N PRO A 78 8.77 -4.89 -31.36
CA PRO A 78 8.79 -6.37 -31.39
C PRO A 78 9.15 -7.03 -30.04
N ILE A 79 9.46 -6.24 -29.01
CA ILE A 79 9.97 -6.75 -27.72
C ILE A 79 8.86 -7.44 -26.91
N THR A 80 7.59 -7.24 -27.29
CA THR A 80 6.38 -7.78 -26.64
C THR A 80 6.49 -9.22 -26.19
N VAL A 81 7.08 -10.12 -26.99
CA VAL A 81 7.16 -11.55 -26.62
C VAL A 81 7.96 -11.72 -25.34
N ILE A 82 9.18 -11.19 -25.28
CA ILE A 82 10.05 -11.25 -24.10
C ILE A 82 9.45 -10.42 -22.97
N GLY A 83 8.90 -9.25 -23.31
CA GLY A 83 8.30 -8.33 -22.36
C GLY A 83 7.14 -8.91 -21.56
N VAL A 84 6.24 -9.65 -22.22
CA VAL A 84 5.13 -10.34 -21.54
C VAL A 84 5.66 -11.35 -20.52
N PHE A 85 6.69 -12.14 -20.86
CA PHE A 85 7.27 -13.09 -19.90
C PHE A 85 7.90 -12.37 -18.69
N VAL A 86 8.67 -11.32 -18.92
CA VAL A 86 9.29 -10.52 -17.84
C VAL A 86 8.23 -9.93 -16.92
N LEU A 87 7.21 -9.27 -17.48
CA LEU A 87 6.12 -8.65 -16.71
C LEU A 87 5.25 -9.68 -15.98
N LEU A 88 5.05 -10.86 -16.57
CA LEU A 88 4.31 -11.95 -15.95
C LEU A 88 5.07 -12.49 -14.74
N ILE A 89 6.37 -12.78 -14.89
CA ILE A 89 7.23 -13.23 -13.79
C ILE A 89 7.21 -12.21 -12.65
N MET A 90 7.38 -10.93 -12.96
CA MET A 90 7.31 -9.86 -11.96
C MET A 90 5.93 -9.84 -11.27
N SER A 91 4.85 -10.00 -12.02
CA SER A 91 3.48 -9.96 -11.46
C SER A 91 3.19 -11.09 -10.46
N ILE A 92 3.92 -12.21 -10.51
CA ILE A 92 3.82 -13.33 -9.56
C ILE A 92 4.51 -13.04 -8.22
N PHE A 93 5.64 -12.32 -8.23
CA PHE A 93 6.47 -12.12 -7.04
C PHE A 93 5.82 -11.19 -5.98
N PRO A 94 6.26 -11.25 -4.71
CA PRO A 94 5.87 -10.25 -3.70
C PRO A 94 6.19 -8.82 -4.13
N GLY A 95 5.28 -7.90 -3.82
CA GLY A 95 5.64 -6.49 -3.76
C GLY A 95 6.38 -6.17 -2.47
N THR A 96 6.82 -4.93 -2.35
CA THR A 96 7.57 -4.46 -1.19
C THR A 96 6.70 -4.44 0.08
N PRO A 97 7.21 -4.83 1.25
CA PRO A 97 6.49 -4.67 2.50
C PRO A 97 6.38 -3.17 2.87
N GLY A 98 5.35 -2.80 3.63
CA GLY A 98 5.22 -1.44 4.16
C GLY A 98 5.01 -0.34 3.10
N TYR A 99 5.51 0.86 3.39
CA TYR A 99 5.44 2.01 2.49
C TYR A 99 6.51 1.95 1.42
N ASN A 100 6.16 2.49 0.27
CA ASN A 100 7.03 2.59 -0.89
C ASN A 100 6.73 3.97 -1.54
N ARG A 101 7.51 4.42 -2.53
CA ARG A 101 7.35 5.75 -3.15
C ARG A 101 5.98 5.97 -3.81
N TYR A 102 5.24 4.89 -4.05
CA TYR A 102 3.90 4.90 -4.64
C TYR A 102 2.79 4.72 -3.59
N GLY A 103 3.14 4.60 -2.31
CA GLY A 103 2.19 4.59 -1.19
C GLY A 103 2.21 3.33 -0.31
N PRO A 104 1.23 3.20 0.60
CA PRO A 104 1.15 2.09 1.55
C PRO A 104 0.86 0.76 0.87
N SER A 105 1.30 -0.34 1.49
CA SER A 105 1.03 -1.69 0.97
C SER A 105 -0.48 -1.99 0.96
N PRO A 106 -1.00 -2.68 -0.07
CA PRO A 106 -2.43 -3.03 -0.15
C PRO A 106 -2.80 -4.28 0.68
N ARG A 107 -1.83 -4.94 1.32
CA ARG A 107 -2.02 -6.22 2.04
C ARG A 107 -1.88 -6.11 3.54
N GLN A 108 -1.15 -5.11 4.03
CA GLN A 108 -1.00 -4.90 5.46
C GLN A 108 -1.87 -3.69 5.83
N PRO A 109 -3.01 -3.88 6.53
CA PRO A 109 -3.32 -2.89 7.55
C PRO A 109 -2.09 -2.84 8.46
N GLN A 110 -1.71 -1.67 8.99
CA GLN A 110 -0.59 -1.55 9.93
C GLN A 110 -0.66 -2.68 10.97
N GLN A 111 0.05 -3.79 10.75
CA GLN A 111 -0.03 -4.97 11.61
C GLN A 111 1.25 -4.95 12.41
N GLY A 112 1.26 -4.03 13.38
CA GLY A 112 1.84 -4.32 14.67
C GLY A 112 0.93 -5.35 15.35
N MET A 113 1.39 -6.60 15.43
CA MET A 113 0.95 -7.51 16.48
C MET A 113 2.15 -7.63 17.41
N GLY A 114 2.18 -6.76 18.42
CA GLY A 114 3.29 -6.62 19.36
C GLY A 114 4.37 -5.65 18.86
N GLY A 115 4.36 -4.43 19.39
CA GLY A 115 5.42 -3.45 19.17
C GLY A 115 5.15 -2.45 18.05
N TYR A 116 5.46 -1.20 18.35
CA TYR A 116 5.28 0.01 17.56
C TYR A 116 6.02 -0.08 16.21
N GLY A 117 5.43 -0.74 15.22
CA GLY A 117 5.98 -0.86 13.87
C GLY A 117 5.81 0.45 13.11
N TYR A 118 6.78 1.36 13.25
CA TYR A 118 6.94 2.49 12.33
C TYR A 118 7.29 1.94 10.94
N TYR A 119 6.31 1.88 10.05
CA TYR A 119 6.62 1.68 8.65
C TYR A 119 7.34 2.93 8.15
N GLN A 120 8.65 2.85 7.95
CA GLN A 120 9.48 3.94 7.44
C GLN A 120 8.97 4.35 6.05
N ASN A 121 8.53 5.60 5.92
CA ASN A 121 8.27 6.23 4.64
C ASN A 121 9.62 6.77 4.11
N PRO A 122 10.14 6.30 2.97
CA PRO A 122 11.46 6.68 2.46
C PRO A 122 11.63 8.19 2.17
N GLY A 123 10.55 8.96 2.18
CA GLY A 123 10.56 10.42 2.01
C GLY A 123 10.41 11.22 3.31
N ASP A 124 10.38 10.59 4.48
CA ASP A 124 10.21 11.27 5.77
C ASP A 124 11.58 11.58 6.43
N PRO A 125 11.96 12.86 6.56
CA PRO A 125 13.21 13.28 7.20
C PRO A 125 13.34 12.86 8.68
N TYR A 126 12.23 12.46 9.32
CA TYR A 126 12.19 12.07 10.73
C TYR A 126 12.08 10.55 10.94
N SER A 127 12.54 9.76 9.97
CA SER A 127 12.61 8.30 10.14
C SER A 127 13.59 7.94 11.27
N PRO A 128 13.14 7.28 12.37
CA PRO A 128 14.06 6.77 13.38
C PRO A 128 14.94 5.67 12.78
N PRO A 129 16.21 5.53 13.22
CA PRO A 129 17.11 4.52 12.71
C PRO A 129 16.54 3.10 12.92
N PRO A 130 16.88 2.14 12.05
CA PRO A 130 16.37 0.78 12.16
C PRO A 130 16.74 0.20 13.54
N SER A 131 15.73 -0.10 14.35
CA SER A 131 15.93 -0.87 15.58
C SER A 131 16.35 -2.28 15.15
N THR A 132 17.65 -2.56 15.18
CA THR A 132 18.17 -3.93 15.12
C THR A 132 17.54 -4.69 16.27
N GLY A 133 16.63 -5.61 15.94
CA GLY A 133 15.93 -6.42 16.91
C GLY A 133 16.91 -7.23 17.75
N SER A 134 17.13 -6.79 18.98
CA SER A 134 17.33 -7.69 20.12
C SER A 134 16.25 -7.32 21.12
N TYR A 135 15.13 -8.04 21.06
CA TYR A 135 14.12 -8.00 22.11
C TYR A 135 14.76 -8.66 23.33
N THR A 136 15.40 -7.87 24.18
CA THR A 136 15.38 -8.21 25.60
C THR A 136 14.03 -7.73 26.08
N GLU A 137 13.08 -8.65 26.20
CA GLU A 137 11.91 -8.43 27.06
C GLU A 137 12.46 -7.96 28.39
N SER A 138 12.26 -6.68 28.66
CA SER A 138 12.58 -6.08 29.93
C SER A 138 11.55 -6.61 30.94
N PRO A 139 11.94 -7.34 31.99
CA PRO A 139 10.99 -8.00 32.90
C PRO A 139 10.20 -7.04 33.80
N TYR A 140 10.22 -5.72 33.58
CA TYR A 140 9.70 -4.73 34.53
C TYR A 140 8.39 -4.02 34.12
N ASP A 141 7.78 -4.30 32.96
CA ASP A 141 6.76 -3.41 32.38
C ASP A 141 5.29 -3.84 32.54
N ALA A 142 4.91 -4.44 33.68
CA ALA A 142 3.50 -4.83 33.91
C ALA A 142 2.85 -4.29 35.19
N SER A 143 3.50 -3.41 35.97
CA SER A 143 2.91 -2.98 37.25
C SER A 143 3.48 -1.68 37.87
N LEU A 144 3.88 -0.70 37.07
CA LEU A 144 4.21 0.62 37.62
C LEU A 144 2.91 1.42 37.90
N PRO A 145 2.64 1.83 39.15
CA PRO A 145 1.46 2.63 39.47
C PRO A 145 1.56 4.02 38.83
N ASP A 146 0.40 4.56 38.40
CA ASP A 146 0.25 5.87 37.73
C ASP A 146 0.96 7.03 38.46
N SER A 147 1.23 6.89 39.76
CA SER A 147 1.88 7.90 40.59
C SER A 147 3.36 8.16 40.28
N LEU A 148 4.01 7.33 39.45
CA LEU A 148 5.43 7.49 39.07
C LEU A 148 5.63 7.80 37.57
N MET A 149 4.57 8.06 36.82
CA MET A 149 4.69 8.51 35.44
C MET A 149 5.20 9.96 35.45
N GLU A 150 6.52 10.13 35.34
CA GLU A 150 7.10 11.45 35.10
C GLU A 150 6.52 12.01 33.78
N PRO A 151 6.02 13.25 33.75
CA PRO A 151 5.52 13.85 32.52
C PRO A 151 6.65 13.87 31.49
N ASP A 152 6.37 13.38 30.27
CA ASP A 152 7.34 13.35 29.17
C ASP A 152 7.92 14.77 28.99
N PRO A 153 9.22 14.99 29.25
CA PRO A 153 9.84 16.32 29.27
C PRO A 153 9.87 16.99 27.89
N SER A 154 9.45 16.27 26.83
CA SER A 154 9.42 16.75 25.46
C SER A 154 8.14 17.48 25.04
N GLY A 155 7.11 17.56 25.90
CA GLY A 155 5.88 18.33 25.63
C GLY A 155 5.09 17.84 24.40
N ARG A 156 5.31 16.59 23.99
CA ARG A 156 4.67 16.00 22.82
C ARG A 156 3.22 15.67 23.13
N GLN A 157 2.30 16.38 22.48
CA GLN A 157 0.86 16.10 22.55
C GLN A 157 0.47 15.06 21.50
N PHE A 158 -0.48 14.18 21.83
CA PHE A 158 -0.99 13.14 20.93
C PHE A 158 -2.52 13.24 20.81
N CYS A 159 -3.04 12.93 19.62
CA CYS A 159 -4.48 12.91 19.40
C CYS A 159 -5.11 11.70 20.10
N THR A 160 -6.11 11.93 20.96
CA THR A 160 -6.82 10.88 21.71
C THR A 160 -7.67 9.96 20.83
N GLN A 161 -8.00 10.38 19.61
CA GLN A 161 -8.88 9.63 18.71
C GLN A 161 -8.11 8.74 17.72
N CYS A 162 -6.96 9.21 17.21
CA CYS A 162 -6.18 8.49 16.19
C CYS A 162 -4.72 8.25 16.56
N GLY A 163 -4.25 8.74 17.71
CA GLY A 163 -2.91 8.48 18.23
C GLY A 163 -1.75 9.19 17.51
N ILE A 164 -2.03 10.06 16.53
CA ILE A 164 -0.96 10.81 15.85
C ILE A 164 -0.34 11.84 16.80
N GLN A 165 0.95 12.12 16.61
CA GLN A 165 1.60 13.23 17.28
C GLN A 165 1.10 14.55 16.71
N LEU A 166 0.76 15.48 17.60
CA LEU A 166 0.31 16.82 17.27
C LEU A 166 1.49 17.79 17.31
N GLN A 167 1.43 18.83 16.49
CA GLN A 167 2.34 19.96 16.64
C GLN A 167 2.03 20.67 17.97
N PRO A 168 3.03 21.27 18.65
CA PRO A 168 2.86 21.88 19.97
C PRO A 168 1.74 22.92 20.07
N GLU A 169 1.33 23.53 18.95
CA GLU A 169 0.27 24.54 18.88
C GLU A 169 -0.98 24.10 18.09
N ALA A 170 -1.10 22.81 17.77
CA ALA A 170 -2.22 22.31 16.98
C ALA A 170 -3.53 22.31 17.80
N ARG A 171 -4.54 23.06 17.33
CA ARG A 171 -5.89 23.07 17.94
C ARG A 171 -6.77 21.91 17.51
N PHE A 172 -6.43 21.26 16.40
CA PHE A 172 -7.17 20.14 15.84
C PHE A 172 -6.22 19.14 15.19
N CYS A 173 -6.61 17.87 15.21
CA CYS A 173 -5.91 16.80 14.53
C CYS A 173 -6.08 16.92 13.01
N THR A 174 -4.98 16.93 12.26
CA THR A 174 -4.99 17.03 10.79
C THR A 174 -5.45 15.75 10.09
N VAL A 175 -5.49 14.61 10.80
CA VAL A 175 -5.86 13.31 10.23
C VAL A 175 -7.33 12.97 10.52
N CYS A 176 -7.80 13.13 11.75
CA CYS A 176 -9.18 12.78 12.13
C CYS A 176 -10.09 13.97 12.45
N GLY A 177 -9.56 15.20 12.46
CA GLY A 177 -10.34 16.42 12.73
C GLY A 177 -10.78 16.59 14.18
N THR A 178 -10.38 15.70 15.10
CA THR A 178 -10.74 15.82 16.53
C THR A 178 -10.04 17.04 17.14
N ALA A 179 -10.78 17.85 17.89
CA ALA A 179 -10.23 18.98 18.64
C ALA A 179 -9.30 18.48 19.74
N VAL A 180 -8.17 19.17 19.91
CA VAL A 180 -7.22 18.88 21.00
C VAL A 180 -7.77 19.57 22.24
N SER A 181 -8.21 18.79 23.24
CA SER A 181 -8.64 19.35 24.51
C SER A 181 -7.43 19.97 25.21
N SER A 182 -7.44 21.28 25.38
CA SER A 182 -6.46 22.06 26.15
C SER A 182 -6.46 21.68 27.62
#